data_AF-A0A9X3ELD1-F1
#
_entry.id   AF-A0A9X3ELD1-F1
#
_cell.length_a   1.000
_cell.length_b   1.000
_cell.length_c   1.000
_cell.angle_alpha   90.00
_cell.angle_beta   90.00
_cell.angle_gamma   90.00
#
_symmetry.space_group_name_H-M   'P 1'
#
loop_
_entity.id
_entity.type
_entity.pdbx_description
1 polymer ?
#
loop_
_entity_poly.entity_id
_entity_poly.type
_entity_poly.pdbx_seq_one_letter_code
_entity_poly.pdbx_strand_id
1 'polypeptide(L)'
;MRSLVVPVEATYDIAVITDEPALAPSLAISLFPCSQCGTDLAVTVGAGERVTARLAAGRYSLRLHGSARREARIGWALTRRPDDGER
;
A
#
# COMPACT_ATOMS: atom_id res chain seq x y z
N MET A 1 14.93 4.67 -2.19
CA MET A 1 13.47 4.90 -2.25
C MET A 1 12.82 3.60 -2.66
N ARG A 2 11.80 3.10 -1.94
CA ARG A 2 11.09 1.86 -2.32
C ARG A 2 9.90 2.22 -3.21
N SER A 3 9.58 1.36 -4.16
CA SER A 3 8.44 1.51 -5.06
C SER A 3 7.75 0.18 -5.29
N LEU A 4 6.47 0.22 -5.65
CA LEU A 4 5.72 -0.92 -6.17
C LEU A 4 5.20 -0.60 -7.57
N VAL A 5 4.88 -1.64 -8.34
CA VAL A 5 4.29 -1.51 -9.67
C VAL A 5 2.91 -2.15 -9.65
N VAL A 6 1.92 -1.38 -10.08
CA VAL A 6 0.57 -1.86 -10.37
C VAL A 6 0.51 -2.16 -11.87
N PRO A 7 0.33 -3.42 -12.28
CA PRO A 7 0.46 -3.81 -13.69
C PRO A 7 -0.73 -3.38 -14.55
N VAL A 8 -1.93 -3.36 -13.97
CA VAL A 8 -3.19 -3.02 -14.63
C VAL A 8 -4.05 -2.19 -13.70
N GLU A 9 -4.82 -1.25 -14.26
CA GLU A 9 -5.84 -0.54 -13.48
C GLU A 9 -6.92 -1.52 -13.01
N ALA A 10 -7.08 -1.67 -11.71
CA ALA A 10 -8.08 -2.55 -11.10
C ALA A 10 -8.31 -2.18 -9.64
N THR A 11 -9.28 -2.85 -9.02
CA THR A 11 -9.47 -2.84 -7.56
C THR A 11 -8.51 -3.84 -6.92
N TYR A 12 -7.78 -3.42 -5.89
CA TYR A 12 -6.84 -4.26 -5.15
C TYR A 12 -7.19 -4.31 -3.67
N ASP A 13 -7.02 -5.48 -3.07
CA ASP A 13 -6.85 -5.62 -1.62
C ASP A 13 -5.38 -5.39 -1.26
N ILE A 14 -5.18 -4.45 -0.35
CA ILE A 14 -3.88 -3.98 0.08
C ILE A 14 -3.74 -4.28 1.56
N ALA A 15 -2.69 -5.00 1.94
CA ALA A 15 -2.40 -5.28 3.34
C ALA A 15 -0.96 -4.89 3.66
N VAL A 16 -0.74 -4.34 4.85
CA VAL A 16 0.59 -4.06 5.39
C VAL A 16 0.85 -5.01 6.54
N ILE A 17 1.97 -5.74 6.45
CA ILE A 17 2.37 -6.77 7.40
C ILE A 17 3.60 -6.25 8.15
N THR A 18 3.68 -6.47 9.45
CA THR A 18 4.82 -6.13 10.28
C THR A 18 5.34 -7.38 10.98
N ASP A 19 6.65 -7.47 11.21
CA ASP A 19 7.24 -8.51 12.05
C ASP A 19 7.08 -8.23 13.55
N GLU A 20 6.66 -7.02 13.92
CA GLU A 20 6.37 -6.59 15.28
C GLU A 20 4.88 -6.19 15.43
N PRO A 21 3.97 -7.14 15.73
CA PRO A 21 2.53 -6.86 15.80
C PRO A 21 2.14 -5.83 16.86
N ALA A 22 2.88 -5.75 17.97
CA ALA A 22 2.64 -4.78 19.04
C ALA A 22 2.85 -3.33 18.57
N LEU A 23 3.70 -3.12 17.55
CA LEU A 23 3.99 -1.80 16.97
C LEU A 23 3.03 -1.42 15.84
N ALA A 24 2.17 -2.34 15.40
CA ALA A 24 1.29 -2.16 14.25
C ALA A 24 0.44 -0.86 14.28
N PRO A 25 -0.19 -0.47 15.42
CA PRO A 25 -0.99 0.77 15.48
C PRO A 25 -0.19 2.05 15.23
N SER A 26 1.14 1.98 15.32
CA SER A 26 2.05 3.11 15.13
C SER A 26 2.71 3.13 13.76
N LEU A 27 2.33 2.24 12.84
CA LEU A 27 2.95 2.06 11.53
C LEU A 27 1.91 2.14 10.40
N ALA A 28 2.23 2.87 9.34
CA ALA A 28 1.39 2.92 8.14
C ALA A 28 2.24 3.13 6.88
N ILE A 29 1.71 2.71 5.73
CA ILE A 29 2.29 2.97 4.41
C ILE A 29 1.32 3.82 3.61
N SER A 30 1.84 4.86 2.94
CA SER A 30 1.12 5.63 1.93
C SER A 30 1.68 5.35 0.54
N LEU A 31 0.79 5.24 -0.46
CA LEU A 31 1.12 5.06 -1.86
C LEU A 31 0.89 6.37 -2.63
N PHE A 32 1.91 6.81 -3.38
CA PHE A 32 1.82 7.99 -4.25
C PHE A 32 2.16 7.59 -5.69
N PRO A 33 1.30 7.85 -6.70
CA PRO A 33 1.62 7.58 -8.09
C PRO A 33 2.86 8.35 -8.54
N CYS A 34 3.79 7.69 -9.24
CA CYS A 34 4.99 8.36 -9.77
C CYS A 34 4.74 9.07 -11.11
N SER A 35 3.66 8.72 -11.82
CA SER A 35 3.29 9.30 -13.12
C SER A 35 2.75 10.73 -13.01
N GLN A 36 2.38 11.14 -11.79
CA GLN A 36 1.95 12.49 -11.48
C GLN A 36 3.01 13.06 -10.55
N CYS A 37 3.68 14.14 -10.93
CA CYS A 37 4.59 14.88 -10.04
C CYS A 37 3.87 15.50 -8.82
N GLY A 38 2.59 15.19 -8.62
CA GLY A 38 1.74 15.65 -7.54
C GLY A 38 1.90 14.80 -6.27
N THR A 39 1.70 15.45 -5.15
CA THR A 39 1.61 14.86 -3.80
C THR A 39 0.35 14.03 -3.59
N ASP A 40 -0.33 13.62 -4.66
CA ASP A 40 -1.65 13.01 -4.58
C ASP A 40 -1.53 11.60 -3.98
N LEU A 41 -2.05 11.50 -2.77
CA LEU A 41 -2.11 10.29 -2.00
C LEU A 41 -3.15 9.36 -2.63
N ALA A 42 -2.73 8.20 -3.12
CA ALA A 42 -3.67 7.20 -3.62
C ALA A 42 -4.36 6.46 -2.48
N VAL A 43 -3.60 6.01 -1.48
CA VAL A 43 -4.12 5.28 -0.32
C VAL A 43 -3.11 5.27 0.82
N THR A 44 -3.61 5.22 2.05
CA THR A 44 -2.83 4.92 3.26
C THR A 44 -3.39 3.65 3.89
N VAL A 45 -2.50 2.77 4.34
CA VAL A 45 -2.84 1.48 4.96
C VAL A 45 -2.03 1.32 6.25
N GLY A 46 -2.70 1.13 7.39
CA GLY A 46 -2.04 0.80 8.65
C GLY A 46 -1.46 -0.61 8.65
N ALA A 47 -0.41 -0.84 9.43
CA ALA A 47 0.09 -2.20 9.64
C ALA A 47 -0.96 -3.04 10.38
N GLY A 48 -1.17 -4.28 9.93
CA GLY A 48 -2.23 -5.15 10.43
C GLY A 48 -3.62 -4.85 9.84
N GLU A 49 -3.76 -3.77 9.06
CA GLU A 49 -5.01 -3.43 8.37
C GLU A 49 -5.04 -3.98 6.95
N ARG A 50 -6.25 -4.08 6.41
CA ARG A 50 -6.52 -4.35 5.00
C ARG A 50 -7.45 -3.28 4.44
N VAL A 51 -7.05 -2.69 3.33
CA VAL A 51 -7.82 -1.65 2.62
C VAL A 51 -8.05 -2.09 1.19
N THR A 52 -9.22 -1.77 0.65
CA THR A 52 -9.55 -1.95 -0.76
C THR A 52 -9.48 -0.60 -1.47
N ALA A 53 -8.74 -0.51 -2.57
CA ALA A 53 -8.65 0.70 -3.38
C ALA A 53 -8.54 0.40 -4.87
N ARG A 54 -9.09 1.28 -5.70
CA ARG A 54 -8.87 1.27 -7.16
C ARG A 54 -7.55 1.98 -7.44
N LEU A 55 -6.61 1.28 -8.08
CA LEU A 55 -5.29 1.81 -8.44
C LEU A 55 -5.14 1.81 -9.95
N ALA A 56 -4.61 2.89 -10.51
CA ALA A 56 -4.23 2.97 -11.91
C ALA A 56 -2.99 2.12 -12.19
N ALA A 57 -2.82 1.69 -13.44
CA ALA A 57 -1.57 1.05 -13.85
C ALA A 57 -0.40 2.04 -13.72
N GLY A 58 0.73 1.59 -13.17
CA GLY A 58 1.93 2.42 -13.05
C GLY A 58 2.78 2.13 -11.83
N ARG A 59 3.85 2.93 -11.68
CA ARG A 59 4.74 2.87 -10.52
C ARG A 59 4.21 3.78 -9.42
N TYR A 60 4.26 3.27 -8.19
CA TYR A 60 3.91 4.02 -6.99
C TYR A 60 5.11 4.09 -6.05
N SER A 61 5.34 5.25 -5.47
CA SER A 61 6.29 5.43 -4.38
C SER A 61 5.66 5.06 -3.06
N LEU A 62 6.46 4.40 -2.22
CA LEU A 62 6.07 3.94 -0.90
C LEU A 62 6.66 4.87 0.15
N ARG A 63 5.80 5.44 1.00
CA ARG A 63 6.24 6.21 2.17
C ARG A 63 5.80 5.50 3.44
N LEU A 64 6.77 5.19 4.29
CA LEU A 64 6.52 4.64 5.61
C LEU A 64 6.33 5.79 6.62
N HIS A 65 5.26 5.71 7.39
CA HIS A 65 4.85 6.64 8.41
C HIS A 65 4.86 5.96 9.79
N GLY A 66 4.85 6.77 10.84
CA GLY A 66 4.78 6.28 12.21
C GLY A 66 5.97 6.62 13.10
N SER A 67 5.73 6.62 14.41
CA SER A 67 6.77 6.81 15.42
C SER A 67 7.75 5.64 15.42
N ALA A 68 7.26 4.39 15.32
CA ALA A 68 8.06 3.18 15.38
C ALA A 68 8.68 2.74 14.03
N ARG A 69 8.69 3.61 13.01
CA ARG A 69 9.10 3.25 11.62
C ARG A 69 10.54 2.74 11.46
N ARG A 70 11.38 2.88 12.48
CA ARG A 70 12.77 2.40 12.51
C ARG A 70 12.95 1.13 13.34
N GLU A 71 11.89 0.67 14.00
CA GLU A 71 11.91 -0.39 15.01
C GLU A 71 11.32 -1.70 14.49
N ALA A 72 10.62 -1.68 13.36
CA ALA A 72 9.99 -2.84 12.75
C ALA A 72 10.35 -2.97 11.27
N ARG A 73 10.27 -4.19 10.74
CA ARG A 73 10.27 -4.47 9.31
C ARG A 73 8.84 -4.58 8.83
N ILE A 74 8.58 -3.99 7.66
CA ILE A 74 7.27 -4.04 7.03
C ILE A 74 7.35 -4.76 5.69
N GLY A 75 6.33 -5.57 5.42
CA GLY A 75 5.98 -6.08 4.12
C GLY A 75 4.63 -5.51 3.67
N TRP A 76 4.32 -5.70 2.40
CA TRP A 76 3.00 -5.38 1.86
C TRP A 76 2.56 -6.49 0.91
N ALA A 77 1.26 -6.70 0.83
CA ALA A 77 0.62 -7.58 -0.12
C ALA A 77 -0.36 -6.77 -0.98
N LEU A 78 -0.38 -7.06 -2.27
CA LEU A 78 -1.28 -6.44 -3.23
C LEU A 78 -1.95 -7.56 -4.02
N THR A 79 -3.25 -7.74 -3.82
CA THR A 79 -4.03 -8.79 -4.47
C THR A 79 -5.11 -8.14 -5.33
N ARG A 80 -5.09 -8.38 -6.65
CA ARG A 80 -6.16 -7.90 -7.54
C ARG A 80 -7.46 -8.60 -7.13
N ARG A 81 -8.53 -7.83 -6.93
CA ARG A 81 -9.88 -8.40 -6.82
C ARG A 81 -10.37 -8.78 -8.21
N PRO A 82 -11.00 -9.95 -8.38
CA PRO A 82 -11.72 -10.24 -9.60
C PRO A 82 -12.82 -9.18 -9.77
N ASP A 83 -12.92 -8.64 -10.97
CA ASP A 83 -14.04 -7.77 -11.30
C ASP A 83 -15.32 -8.63 -11.33
N ASP A 84 -16.45 -8.11 -10.82
CA ASP A 84 -17.75 -8.80 -10.83
C ASP A 84 -18.19 -9.08 -12.30
N GLY A 85 -17.67 -10.15 -12.89
CA GLY A 85 -17.83 -10.46 -14.31
C GLY A 85 -16.75 -11.35 -14.94
N GLU A 86 -15.58 -11.53 -14.30
CA GLU A 86 -14.56 -12.48 -14.77
C GLU A 86 -14.90 -13.91 -14.24
N ARG A 87 -15.68 -14.66 -15.03
CA ARG A 87 -15.82 -16.13 -14.93
C ARG A 87 -15.17 -16.80 -16.13
#